data_AF-A0A959V0F2-F1
#
_entry.id   AF-A0A959V0F2-F1
#
_cell.length_a   1.000
_cell.length_b   1.000
_cell.length_c   1.000
_cell.angle_alpha   90.00
_cell.angle_beta   90.00
_cell.angle_gamma   90.00
#
_symmetry.space_group_name_H-M   'P 1'
#
loop_
_entity.id
_entity.type
_entity.pdbx_description
1 polymer ?
#
loop_
_entity_poly.entity_id
_entity_poly.type
_entity_poly.pdbx_seq_one_letter_code
_entity_poly.pdbx_strand_id
1 'polypeptide(L)'
;MIGRAMLLVVIGALVRTGSAQMTVLDGTGFRVAPGTTMHLDLQGDLEIAGTAEVTNDGLIIVAPGTSILEPLGAPISGSGIESATDLYATPLSGVDPGGLGLEITTTDPPGTLVVERGHLAWSDTAGRVSVERWYRVSPQTWSGSPATIRFHVDPSELNGISFPSAVMHVRSGADSLWAPHPGMVDQLDHAVEASVPDSLGTFTVFEGMLPTGTQDHAFGP
;
A
#
# COMPACT_ATOMS: atom_id res chain seq x y z
N MET A 1 37.33 0.61 19.30
CA MET A 1 36.31 1.60 18.89
C MET A 1 36.43 1.76 17.38
N ILE A 2 35.53 1.13 16.62
CA ILE A 2 35.54 1.17 15.15
C ILE A 2 34.63 2.34 14.76
N GLY A 3 35.21 3.38 14.18
CA GLY A 3 34.47 4.54 13.70
C GLY A 3 33.54 4.16 12.55
N ARG A 4 32.24 4.40 12.71
CA ARG A 4 31.26 4.30 11.63
C ARG A 4 31.49 5.46 10.67
N ALA A 5 31.87 5.16 9.43
CA ALA A 5 31.87 6.13 8.34
C ALA A 5 30.41 6.48 8.01
N MET A 6 30.03 7.74 8.18
CA MET A 6 28.77 8.29 7.70
C MET A 6 28.99 8.68 6.24
N LEU A 7 28.37 7.95 5.31
CA LEU A 7 28.35 8.30 3.89
C LEU A 7 27.26 9.36 3.67
N LEU A 8 27.67 10.60 3.47
CA LEU A 8 26.81 11.66 2.98
C LEU A 8 26.82 11.61 1.45
N VAL A 9 25.71 11.19 0.84
CA VAL A 9 25.51 11.30 -0.61
C VAL A 9 24.99 12.71 -0.90
N VAL A 10 25.83 13.55 -1.50
CA VAL A 10 25.40 14.84 -2.06
C VAL A 10 24.98 14.58 -3.50
N ILE A 11 23.67 14.54 -3.76
CA ILE A 11 23.12 14.43 -5.12
C ILE A 11 23.16 15.83 -5.75
N GLY A 12 24.02 16.02 -6.75
CA GLY A 12 24.03 17.23 -7.57
C GLY A 12 22.81 17.25 -8.49
N ALA A 13 21.77 18.01 -8.12
CA ALA A 13 20.63 18.24 -9.00
C ALA A 13 21.01 19.28 -10.07
N LEU A 14 21.13 18.84 -11.32
CA LEU A 14 21.07 19.74 -12.47
C LEU A 14 19.60 20.07 -12.71
N VAL A 15 19.14 21.25 -12.29
CA VAL A 15 17.77 21.71 -12.52
C VAL A 15 17.60 21.97 -14.02
N ARG A 16 17.07 20.98 -14.74
CA ARG A 16 16.44 21.18 -16.05
C ARG A 16 14.93 21.27 -15.82
N THR A 17 14.26 22.16 -16.53
CA THR A 17 12.79 22.29 -16.53
C THR A 17 12.14 21.11 -17.28
N GLY A 18 12.31 19.91 -16.74
CA GLY A 18 11.64 18.67 -17.10
C GLY A 18 11.29 17.92 -15.81
N SER A 19 10.29 17.06 -15.84
CA SER A 19 9.94 16.18 -14.72
C SER A 19 11.22 15.50 -14.20
N ALA A 20 11.53 15.72 -12.93
CA ALA A 20 12.71 15.16 -12.30
C ALA A 20 12.33 13.75 -11.82
N GLN A 21 12.84 12.74 -12.52
CA GLN A 21 12.71 11.34 -12.12
C GLN A 21 13.83 10.98 -11.16
N MET A 22 13.51 10.23 -10.10
CA MET A 22 14.50 9.58 -9.25
C MET A 22 14.50 8.09 -9.59
N THR A 23 15.67 7.50 -9.83
CA THR A 23 15.77 6.06 -10.10
C THR A 23 16.69 5.40 -9.08
N VAL A 24 16.22 4.32 -8.45
CA VAL A 24 17.08 3.39 -7.70
C VAL A 24 17.59 2.34 -8.68
N LEU A 25 18.90 2.31 -8.91
CA LEU A 25 19.51 1.53 -9.98
C LEU A 25 19.64 0.04 -9.63
N ASP A 26 19.70 -0.80 -10.66
CA ASP A 26 19.90 -2.24 -10.54
C ASP A 26 21.12 -2.60 -9.68
N GLY A 27 20.96 -3.61 -8.83
CA GLY A 27 21.99 -4.10 -7.91
C GLY A 27 22.39 -3.12 -6.81
N THR A 28 21.63 -2.03 -6.61
CA THR A 28 21.83 -1.07 -5.52
C THR A 28 20.74 -1.18 -4.46
N GLY A 29 21.03 -0.61 -3.29
CA GLY A 29 20.07 -0.55 -2.18
C GLY A 29 19.76 0.88 -1.80
N PHE A 30 18.48 1.18 -1.55
CA PHE A 30 18.03 2.42 -0.92
C PHE A 30 17.31 2.12 0.38
N ARG A 31 17.63 2.85 1.46
CA ARG A 31 17.00 2.66 2.76
C ARG A 31 16.54 3.95 3.39
N VAL A 32 15.27 3.98 3.79
CA VAL A 32 14.72 4.99 4.70
C VAL A 32 14.76 4.42 6.11
N ALA A 33 15.56 5.01 7.00
CA ALA A 33 15.76 4.50 8.34
C ALA A 33 14.60 4.83 9.28
N PRO A 34 14.43 4.10 10.41
CA PRO A 34 13.44 4.45 11.43
C PRO A 34 13.57 5.91 11.89
N GLY A 35 12.42 6.59 12.02
CA GLY A 35 12.35 8.00 12.41
C GLY A 35 12.77 8.99 11.30
N THR A 36 13.02 8.52 10.08
CA THR A 36 13.28 9.37 8.91
C THR A 36 12.00 9.57 8.11
N THR A 37 11.78 10.80 7.63
CA THR A 37 10.76 11.11 6.63
C THR A 37 11.44 11.50 5.33
N MET A 38 11.09 10.79 4.26
CA MET A 38 11.44 11.13 2.88
C MET A 38 10.24 11.78 2.22
N HIS A 39 10.47 12.86 1.47
CA HIS A 39 9.45 13.51 0.68
C HIS A 39 9.77 13.33 -0.81
N LEU A 40 8.78 12.87 -1.56
CA LEU A 40 8.78 12.84 -3.01
C LEU A 40 7.90 13.99 -3.51
N ASP A 41 8.46 15.20 -3.54
CA ASP A 41 7.73 16.46 -3.83
C ASP A 41 7.79 16.90 -5.30
N LEU A 42 8.46 16.13 -6.16
CA LEU A 42 8.70 16.49 -7.55
C LEU A 42 7.65 15.80 -8.43
N GLN A 43 7.00 16.53 -9.33
CA GLN A 43 6.19 15.93 -10.40
C GLN A 43 7.09 15.04 -11.27
N GLY A 44 7.10 13.75 -10.97
CA GLY A 44 8.04 12.77 -11.47
C GLY A 44 8.01 11.52 -10.60
N ASP A 45 8.51 10.42 -11.12
CA ASP A 45 8.39 9.12 -10.45
C ASP A 45 9.65 8.75 -9.69
N LEU A 46 9.47 8.04 -8.57
CA LEU A 46 10.51 7.19 -7.99
C LEU A 46 10.45 5.84 -8.71
N GLU A 47 11.34 5.63 -9.68
CA GLU A 47 11.47 4.36 -10.37
C GLU A 47 12.43 3.45 -9.62
N ILE A 48 12.01 2.22 -9.36
CA ILE A 48 12.85 1.17 -8.77
C ILE A 48 13.22 0.22 -9.91
N ALA A 49 14.51 0.05 -10.16
CA ALA A 49 14.98 -0.89 -11.19
C ALA A 49 14.77 -2.35 -10.73
N GLY A 50 14.67 -3.28 -11.69
CA GLY A 50 14.21 -4.66 -11.46
C GLY A 50 14.98 -5.46 -10.41
N THR A 51 16.23 -5.13 -10.15
CA THR A 51 17.08 -5.80 -9.14
C THR A 51 17.55 -4.86 -8.02
N ALA A 52 16.96 -3.67 -7.94
CA ALA A 52 17.21 -2.76 -6.83
C ALA A 52 16.48 -3.25 -5.56
N GLU A 53 17.09 -3.03 -4.40
CA GLU A 53 16.47 -3.30 -3.12
C GLU A 53 16.06 -1.97 -2.46
N VAL A 54 14.79 -1.81 -2.13
CA VAL A 54 14.33 -0.66 -1.36
C VAL A 54 13.74 -1.13 -0.04
N THR A 55 14.30 -0.62 1.06
CA THR A 55 13.80 -0.87 2.42
C THR A 55 13.32 0.43 3.04
N ASN A 56 12.02 0.53 3.31
CA ASN A 56 11.44 1.60 4.09
C ASN A 56 11.18 1.13 5.52
N ASP A 57 11.88 1.69 6.49
CA ASP A 57 11.60 1.56 7.92
C ASP A 57 11.12 2.88 8.54
N GLY A 58 10.93 3.92 7.73
CA GLY A 58 10.50 5.25 8.14
C GLY A 58 9.16 5.63 7.52
N LEU A 59 9.06 6.88 7.06
CA LEU A 59 7.90 7.40 6.34
C LEU A 59 8.35 7.94 4.98
N ILE A 60 7.69 7.51 3.91
CA ILE A 60 7.81 8.11 2.59
C ILE A 60 6.51 8.84 2.30
N ILE A 61 6.58 10.15 2.04
CA ILE A 61 5.44 10.97 1.62
C ILE A 61 5.51 11.15 0.12
N VAL A 62 4.44 10.77 -0.58
CA VAL A 62 4.28 10.88 -2.03
C VAL A 62 3.37 12.07 -2.32
N ALA A 63 3.91 13.12 -2.95
CA ALA A 63 3.13 14.31 -3.27
C ALA A 63 2.17 14.07 -4.45
N PRO A 64 1.12 14.90 -4.59
CA PRO A 64 0.24 14.89 -5.77
C PRO A 64 1.01 14.95 -7.09
N GLY A 65 0.69 14.05 -8.02
CA GLY A 65 1.33 13.96 -9.33
C GLY A 65 2.70 13.29 -9.35
N THR A 66 3.11 12.66 -8.25
CA THR A 66 4.29 11.80 -8.13
C THR A 66 3.81 10.35 -7.96
N SER A 67 4.56 9.38 -8.50
CA SER A 67 4.31 7.97 -8.24
C SER A 67 5.57 7.21 -7.84
N ILE A 68 5.38 6.08 -7.15
CA ILE A 68 6.40 5.05 -6.99
C ILE A 68 6.15 3.99 -8.05
N LEU A 69 7.18 3.62 -8.81
CA LEU A 69 7.11 2.57 -9.82
C LEU A 69 7.95 1.38 -9.36
N GLU A 70 7.26 0.37 -8.85
CA GLU A 70 7.85 -0.91 -8.42
C GLU A 70 7.84 -1.91 -9.58
N PRO A 71 8.96 -2.61 -9.83
CA PRO A 71 8.98 -3.72 -10.77
C PRO A 71 8.50 -4.99 -10.07
N LEU A 72 7.97 -5.93 -10.86
CA LEU A 72 7.62 -7.25 -10.36
C LEU A 72 8.84 -7.97 -9.77
N GLY A 73 8.71 -8.52 -8.57
CA GLY A 73 9.72 -9.26 -7.83
C GLY A 73 10.64 -8.39 -6.97
N ALA A 74 10.49 -7.07 -6.96
CA ALA A 74 11.24 -6.18 -6.07
C ALA A 74 10.36 -5.05 -5.47
N PRO A 75 9.31 -5.40 -4.71
CA PRO A 75 8.53 -4.42 -3.97
C PRO A 75 9.39 -3.73 -2.90
N ILE A 76 8.99 -2.53 -2.47
CA ILE A 76 9.53 -1.93 -1.25
C ILE A 76 9.23 -2.86 -0.07
N SER A 77 10.21 -3.06 0.79
CA SER A 77 10.12 -3.89 1.98
C SER A 77 10.35 -3.07 3.25
N GLY A 78 10.18 -3.67 4.43
CA GLY A 78 10.55 -3.08 5.72
C GLY A 78 9.36 -2.83 6.64
N SER A 79 9.56 -2.00 7.66
CA SER A 79 8.55 -1.73 8.71
C SER A 79 7.87 -0.36 8.60
N GLY A 80 8.27 0.42 7.61
CA GLY A 80 7.81 1.79 7.37
C GLY A 80 6.49 1.87 6.61
N ILE A 81 6.12 3.10 6.27
CA ILE A 81 4.86 3.44 5.59
C ILE A 81 5.16 4.35 4.39
N GLU A 82 4.47 4.12 3.28
CA GLU A 82 4.31 5.12 2.21
C GLU A 82 2.94 5.78 2.35
N SER A 83 2.85 7.10 2.16
CA SER A 83 1.60 7.86 2.26
C SER A 83 1.43 8.81 1.08
N ALA A 84 0.34 8.64 0.34
CA ALA A 84 -0.11 9.55 -0.71
C ALA A 84 -1.34 10.32 -0.23
N THR A 85 -1.34 11.63 -0.43
CA THR A 85 -2.50 12.49 -0.12
C THR A 85 -2.77 13.41 -1.28
N ASP A 86 -3.99 13.36 -1.83
CA ASP A 86 -4.40 14.21 -2.96
C ASP A 86 -5.88 14.62 -2.85
N LEU A 87 -6.27 15.65 -3.60
CA LEU A 87 -7.63 16.15 -3.70
C LEU A 87 -8.32 15.64 -4.98
N TYR A 88 -9.39 14.86 -4.80
CA TYR A 88 -10.20 14.35 -5.90
C TYR A 88 -11.60 14.99 -5.89
N ALA A 89 -11.80 15.95 -6.78
CA ALA A 89 -13.06 16.67 -6.95
C ALA A 89 -14.08 15.96 -7.87
N THR A 90 -13.70 14.81 -8.44
CA THR A 90 -14.56 13.97 -9.29
C THR A 90 -14.52 12.51 -8.83
N PRO A 91 -15.50 11.67 -9.20
CA PRO A 91 -15.43 10.23 -8.99
C PRO A 91 -14.15 9.63 -9.58
N LEU A 92 -13.62 8.60 -8.94
CA LEU A 92 -12.41 7.91 -9.35
C LEU A 92 -12.74 6.76 -10.33
N SER A 93 -11.84 6.51 -11.27
CA SER A 93 -11.92 5.39 -12.20
C SER A 93 -10.55 4.74 -12.32
N GLY A 94 -10.28 3.70 -11.52
CA GLY A 94 -9.01 2.98 -11.51
C GLY A 94 -7.81 3.85 -11.14
N VAL A 95 -7.98 4.76 -10.17
CA VAL A 95 -6.90 5.66 -9.75
C VAL A 95 -6.04 4.97 -8.68
N ASP A 96 -4.73 4.95 -8.86
CA ASP A 96 -3.75 4.48 -7.87
C ASP A 96 -2.98 5.67 -7.25
N PRO A 97 -3.44 6.20 -6.10
CA PRO A 97 -2.82 7.38 -5.48
C PRO A 97 -1.37 7.11 -5.10
N GLY A 98 -0.45 7.84 -5.72
CA GLY A 98 0.99 7.73 -5.45
C GLY A 98 1.67 6.49 -6.04
N GLY A 99 0.99 5.71 -6.89
CA GLY A 99 1.54 4.45 -7.41
C GLY A 99 1.78 3.42 -6.30
N LEU A 100 0.89 3.38 -5.30
CA LEU A 100 1.09 2.53 -4.13
C LEU A 100 0.62 1.09 -4.38
N GLY A 101 -0.07 0.81 -5.49
CA GLY A 101 -0.60 -0.51 -5.83
C GLY A 101 -2.03 -0.74 -5.33
N LEU A 102 -2.80 0.33 -5.10
CA LEU A 102 -4.21 0.25 -4.72
C LEU A 102 -5.05 1.11 -5.67
N GLU A 103 -5.67 0.47 -6.67
CA GLU A 103 -6.58 1.21 -7.55
C GLU A 103 -7.96 1.35 -6.93
N ILE A 104 -8.49 2.55 -7.01
CA ILE A 104 -9.75 2.94 -6.39
C ILE A 104 -10.68 3.47 -7.48
N THR A 105 -11.89 2.92 -7.52
CA THR A 105 -12.99 3.40 -8.34
C THR A 105 -14.15 3.78 -7.42
N THR A 106 -14.71 4.98 -7.61
CA THR A 106 -15.83 5.49 -6.82
C THR A 106 -16.92 6.04 -7.73
N THR A 107 -18.13 6.15 -7.20
CA THR A 107 -19.25 6.80 -7.91
C THR A 107 -19.43 8.26 -7.52
N ASP A 108 -18.88 8.66 -6.37
CA ASP A 108 -18.88 10.01 -5.84
C ASP A 108 -17.44 10.51 -5.60
N PRO A 109 -17.19 11.83 -5.63
CA PRO A 109 -15.87 12.38 -5.33
C PRO A 109 -15.49 12.16 -3.86
N PRO A 110 -14.31 11.57 -3.55
CA PRO A 110 -13.89 11.32 -2.16
C PRO A 110 -13.32 12.57 -1.45
N GLY A 111 -13.16 13.69 -2.16
CA GLY A 111 -12.53 14.89 -1.63
C GLY A 111 -11.03 14.66 -1.42
N THR A 112 -10.45 15.18 -0.34
CA THR A 112 -9.08 14.81 0.04
C THR A 112 -9.04 13.35 0.43
N LEU A 113 -8.21 12.55 -0.23
CA LEU A 113 -8.03 11.14 0.01
C LEU A 113 -6.60 10.90 0.49
N VAL A 114 -6.47 10.23 1.64
CA VAL A 114 -5.20 9.71 2.13
C VAL A 114 -5.17 8.21 1.88
N VAL A 115 -4.12 7.72 1.22
CA VAL A 115 -3.80 6.30 1.09
C VAL A 115 -2.44 6.07 1.74
N GLU A 116 -2.40 5.15 2.70
CA GLU A 116 -1.17 4.68 3.32
C GLU A 116 -0.97 3.21 2.95
N ARG A 117 0.26 2.81 2.69
CA ARG A 117 0.69 1.42 2.48
C ARG A 117 1.74 1.04 3.50
N GLY A 118 1.70 -0.20 3.97
CA GLY A 118 2.80 -0.81 4.71
C GLY A 118 3.02 -2.27 4.35
N HIS A 119 4.16 -2.81 4.79
CA HIS A 119 4.76 -4.05 4.23
C HIS A 119 4.78 -5.22 5.20
N LEU A 120 4.28 -5.04 6.44
CA LEU A 120 4.26 -6.11 7.43
C LEU A 120 2.94 -6.86 7.35
N ALA A 121 3.01 -8.19 7.24
CA ALA A 121 1.83 -9.01 7.26
C ALA A 121 1.07 -8.90 8.59
N TRP A 122 -0.25 -9.02 8.52
CA TRP A 122 -1.14 -9.12 9.66
C TRP A 122 -1.42 -10.58 9.98
N SER A 123 -1.59 -10.87 11.27
CA SER A 123 -2.16 -12.14 11.71
C SER A 123 -3.57 -11.95 12.22
N ASP A 124 -4.46 -12.88 11.89
CA ASP A 124 -5.77 -12.93 12.52
C ASP A 124 -5.76 -13.66 13.88
N THR A 125 -6.91 -13.69 14.56
CA THR A 125 -7.04 -14.37 15.85
C THR A 125 -6.87 -15.89 15.76
N ALA A 126 -6.99 -16.47 14.56
CA ALA A 126 -6.77 -17.89 14.31
C ALA A 126 -5.30 -18.20 13.91
N GLY A 127 -4.43 -17.19 13.84
CA GLY A 127 -3.03 -17.33 13.45
C GLY A 127 -2.78 -17.44 11.95
N ARG A 128 -3.80 -17.20 11.10
CA ARG A 128 -3.60 -17.06 9.66
C ARG A 128 -2.89 -15.74 9.40
N VAL A 129 -1.99 -15.74 8.44
CA VAL A 129 -1.17 -14.58 8.11
C VAL A 129 -1.58 -14.05 6.73
N SER A 130 -1.66 -12.73 6.60
CA SER A 130 -1.96 -12.05 5.34
C SER A 130 -0.74 -12.02 4.42
N VAL A 131 -0.92 -11.48 3.23
CA VAL A 131 0.20 -10.99 2.41
C VAL A 131 0.99 -9.93 3.16
N GLU A 132 2.25 -9.71 2.77
CA GLU A 132 3.16 -8.69 3.30
C GLU A 132 2.81 -7.28 2.80
N ARG A 133 1.52 -6.96 2.78
CA ARG A 133 1.00 -5.69 2.30
C ARG A 133 -0.33 -5.35 2.94
N TRP A 134 -0.50 -4.11 3.35
CA TRP A 134 -1.78 -3.57 3.80
C TRP A 134 -1.93 -2.12 3.40
N TYR A 135 -3.18 -1.67 3.31
CA TYR A 135 -3.50 -0.27 3.05
C TYR A 135 -4.39 0.31 4.14
N ARG A 136 -4.23 1.59 4.44
CA ARG A 136 -5.24 2.39 5.15
C ARG A 136 -5.71 3.49 4.23
N VAL A 137 -7.03 3.64 4.08
CA VAL A 137 -7.59 4.65 3.18
C VAL A 137 -8.57 5.54 3.93
N SER A 138 -8.45 6.85 3.78
CA SER A 138 -9.21 7.84 4.54
C SER A 138 -9.59 9.04 3.67
N PRO A 139 -10.77 9.00 3.01
CA PRO A 139 -11.36 10.14 2.31
C PRO A 139 -11.93 11.18 3.28
N GLN A 140 -12.01 12.41 2.80
CA GLN A 140 -12.58 13.54 3.51
C GLN A 140 -14.11 13.51 3.44
N THR A 141 -14.67 13.20 2.27
CA THR A 141 -16.11 13.14 2.05
C THR A 141 -16.56 11.70 1.85
N TRP A 142 -17.60 11.34 2.59
CA TRP A 142 -18.24 10.03 2.54
C TRP A 142 -19.64 10.22 1.98
N SER A 143 -19.98 9.49 0.92
CA SER A 143 -21.29 9.60 0.28
C SER A 143 -22.26 8.47 0.64
N GLY A 144 -21.78 7.41 1.31
CA GLY A 144 -22.51 6.17 1.56
C GLY A 144 -22.45 5.18 0.38
N SER A 145 -21.78 5.52 -0.73
CA SER A 145 -21.75 4.71 -1.96
C SER A 145 -20.53 3.79 -1.99
N PRO A 146 -20.70 2.46 -2.19
CA PRO A 146 -19.57 1.52 -2.24
C PRO A 146 -18.47 1.93 -3.23
N ALA A 147 -17.23 1.60 -2.89
CA ALA A 147 -16.08 1.72 -3.77
C ALA A 147 -15.73 0.34 -4.35
N THR A 148 -15.08 0.34 -5.52
CA THR A 148 -14.38 -0.84 -6.04
C THR A 148 -12.89 -0.63 -5.82
N ILE A 149 -12.26 -1.61 -5.20
CA ILE A 149 -10.83 -1.62 -4.91
C ILE A 149 -10.19 -2.74 -5.71
N ARG A 150 -9.09 -2.45 -6.40
CA ARG A 150 -8.19 -3.43 -6.99
C ARG A 150 -6.86 -3.36 -6.25
N PHE A 151 -6.60 -4.40 -5.46
CA PHE A 151 -5.41 -4.54 -4.63
C PHE A 151 -4.36 -5.31 -5.42
N HIS A 152 -3.26 -4.65 -5.78
CA HIS A 152 -2.11 -5.28 -6.42
C HIS A 152 -1.13 -5.80 -5.37
N VAL A 153 -0.66 -7.03 -5.56
CA VAL A 153 0.32 -7.67 -4.68
C VAL A 153 1.45 -8.29 -5.49
N ASP A 154 2.68 -8.11 -5.05
CA ASP A 154 3.79 -8.79 -5.67
C ASP A 154 3.77 -10.29 -5.30
N PRO A 155 4.10 -11.21 -6.22
CA PRO A 155 4.20 -12.64 -5.90
C PRO A 155 5.14 -12.95 -4.71
N SER A 156 6.17 -12.14 -4.48
CA SER A 156 7.08 -12.30 -3.34
C SER A 156 6.43 -11.94 -2.00
N GLU A 157 5.36 -11.14 -1.98
CA GLU A 157 4.65 -10.71 -0.78
C GLU A 157 3.53 -11.68 -0.36
N LEU A 158 3.29 -12.76 -1.12
CA LEU A 158 2.14 -13.64 -0.87
C LEU A 158 2.20 -14.39 0.46
N ASN A 159 3.37 -14.47 1.10
CA ASN A 159 3.52 -15.12 2.41
C ASN A 159 2.95 -16.56 2.46
N GLY A 160 3.10 -17.29 1.36
CA GLY A 160 2.59 -18.66 1.21
C GLY A 160 1.11 -18.78 0.83
N ILE A 161 0.38 -17.68 0.69
CA ILE A 161 -1.01 -17.68 0.20
C ILE A 161 -1.02 -18.13 -1.27
N SER A 162 -1.91 -19.06 -1.62
CA SER A 162 -2.16 -19.38 -3.01
C SER A 162 -2.93 -18.23 -3.66
N PHE A 163 -2.37 -17.61 -4.69
CA PHE A 163 -3.02 -16.44 -5.28
C PHE A 163 -4.47 -16.68 -5.77
N PRO A 164 -4.82 -17.85 -6.37
CA PRO A 164 -6.21 -18.16 -6.71
C PRO A 164 -7.19 -18.25 -5.52
N SER A 165 -6.70 -18.42 -4.29
CA SER A 165 -7.51 -18.45 -3.06
C SER A 165 -7.46 -17.12 -2.28
N ALA A 166 -6.80 -16.10 -2.83
CA ALA A 166 -6.66 -14.78 -2.24
C ALA A 166 -8.02 -14.06 -2.13
N VAL A 167 -8.32 -13.53 -0.96
CA VAL A 167 -9.55 -12.78 -0.68
C VAL A 167 -9.19 -11.48 0.03
N MET A 168 -9.73 -10.36 -0.46
CA MET A 168 -9.59 -9.07 0.19
C MET A 168 -10.34 -9.07 1.52
N HIS A 169 -9.71 -8.52 2.55
CA HIS A 169 -10.27 -8.41 3.88
C HIS A 169 -10.19 -6.96 4.35
N VAL A 170 -11.26 -6.50 5.01
CA VAL A 170 -11.39 -5.13 5.49
C VAL A 170 -11.63 -5.12 6.99
N ARG A 171 -10.97 -4.21 7.68
CA ARG A 171 -11.11 -3.97 9.12
C ARG A 171 -11.39 -2.50 9.37
N SER A 172 -12.48 -2.20 10.07
CA SER A 172 -12.96 -0.82 10.31
C SER A 172 -12.28 -0.11 11.48
N GLY A 173 -11.52 -0.83 12.32
CA GLY A 173 -10.76 -0.24 13.43
C GLY A 173 -9.85 -1.23 14.16
N ALA A 174 -9.06 -0.72 15.11
CA ALA A 174 -8.05 -1.49 15.82
C ALA A 174 -8.61 -2.71 16.61
N ASP A 175 -9.88 -2.72 16.97
CA ASP A 175 -10.48 -3.83 17.73
C ASP A 175 -11.56 -4.59 16.95
N SER A 176 -11.70 -4.32 15.64
CA SER A 176 -12.65 -5.04 14.78
C SER A 176 -12.00 -6.26 14.12
N LEU A 177 -12.81 -7.30 13.89
CA LEU A 177 -12.42 -8.44 13.07
C LEU A 177 -12.25 -8.02 11.61
N TRP A 178 -11.40 -8.73 10.86
CA TRP A 178 -11.39 -8.58 9.41
C TRP A 178 -12.57 -9.31 8.78
N ALA A 179 -13.38 -8.57 8.04
CA ALA A 179 -14.47 -9.08 7.24
C ALA A 179 -13.98 -9.41 5.82
N PRO A 180 -14.32 -10.58 5.27
CA PRO A 180 -13.98 -10.93 3.90
C PRO A 180 -14.86 -10.14 2.92
N HIS A 181 -14.23 -9.59 1.90
CA HIS A 181 -14.86 -8.99 0.73
C HIS A 181 -14.51 -9.83 -0.49
N PRO A 182 -15.33 -10.84 -0.83
CA PRO A 182 -15.10 -11.67 -2.01
C PRO A 182 -15.09 -10.81 -3.27
N GLY A 183 -14.24 -11.21 -4.19
CA GLY A 183 -13.97 -10.46 -5.40
C GLY A 183 -13.47 -11.36 -6.52
N MET A 184 -12.96 -10.73 -7.56
CA MET A 184 -12.30 -11.40 -8.67
C MET A 184 -10.79 -11.37 -8.45
N VAL A 185 -10.14 -12.52 -8.65
CA VAL A 185 -8.68 -12.60 -8.68
C VAL A 185 -8.22 -12.54 -10.12
N ASP A 186 -7.38 -11.57 -10.45
CA ASP A 186 -6.70 -11.45 -11.73
C ASP A 186 -5.26 -11.96 -11.59
N GLN A 187 -5.05 -13.22 -11.97
CA GLN A 187 -3.75 -13.88 -11.86
C GLN A 187 -2.69 -13.33 -12.82
N LEU A 188 -3.10 -12.68 -13.92
CA LEU A 188 -2.15 -12.13 -14.87
C LEU A 188 -1.54 -10.84 -14.32
N ASP A 189 -2.38 -10.05 -13.65
CA ASP A 189 -2.05 -8.73 -13.11
C ASP A 189 -1.69 -8.78 -11.62
N HIS A 190 -1.74 -9.95 -10.99
CA HIS A 190 -1.53 -10.15 -9.55
C HIS A 190 -2.40 -9.23 -8.69
N ALA A 191 -3.68 -9.10 -9.08
CA ALA A 191 -4.64 -8.23 -8.40
C ALA A 191 -5.84 -8.99 -7.81
N VAL A 192 -6.35 -8.49 -6.69
CA VAL A 192 -7.64 -8.89 -6.11
C VAL A 192 -8.58 -7.70 -6.16
N GLU A 193 -9.69 -7.82 -6.89
CA GLU A 193 -10.68 -6.77 -7.07
C GLU A 193 -11.97 -7.07 -6.31
N ALA A 194 -12.39 -6.18 -5.41
CA ALA A 194 -13.62 -6.34 -4.65
C ALA A 194 -14.37 -5.02 -4.45
N SER A 195 -15.69 -5.11 -4.31
CA SER A 195 -16.50 -3.99 -3.85
C SER A 195 -16.50 -3.95 -2.32
N VAL A 196 -16.17 -2.79 -1.78
CA VAL A 196 -16.05 -2.55 -0.34
C VAL A 196 -17.01 -1.43 0.08
N PRO A 197 -17.54 -1.50 1.32
CA PRO A 197 -18.24 -0.40 1.92
C PRO A 197 -17.38 0.85 1.87
N ASP A 198 -18.06 1.97 1.67
CA ASP A 198 -17.40 3.24 1.48
C ASP A 198 -16.72 3.74 2.76
N SER A 199 -17.00 3.19 3.95
CA SER A 199 -16.22 3.42 5.16
C SER A 199 -14.86 2.73 5.08
N LEU A 200 -13.93 3.38 4.38
CA LEU A 200 -12.61 2.85 4.11
C LEU A 200 -11.82 2.71 5.42
N GLY A 201 -11.33 1.49 5.64
CA GLY A 201 -10.62 1.07 6.84
C GLY A 201 -9.20 0.63 6.50
N THR A 202 -8.76 -0.43 7.16
CA THR A 202 -7.53 -1.14 6.79
C THR A 202 -7.87 -2.31 5.86
N PHE A 203 -7.10 -2.47 4.78
CA PHE A 203 -7.22 -3.53 3.77
C PHE A 203 -6.00 -4.42 3.84
N THR A 204 -6.21 -5.72 3.68
CA THR A 204 -5.15 -6.68 3.34
C THR A 204 -5.77 -7.89 2.64
N VAL A 205 -4.96 -8.87 2.28
CA VAL A 205 -5.39 -10.10 1.61
C VAL A 205 -5.01 -11.30 2.46
N PHE A 206 -5.97 -12.18 2.72
CA PHE A 206 -5.77 -13.49 3.34
C PHE A 206 -6.17 -14.60 2.39
N GLU A 207 -5.78 -15.83 2.71
CA GLU A 207 -6.32 -17.02 2.06
C GLU A 207 -7.74 -17.33 2.55
N GLY A 208 -8.66 -17.46 1.60
CA GLY A 208 -10.00 -17.99 1.79
C GLY A 208 -11.01 -17.02 2.41
N MET A 209 -12.24 -17.52 2.57
CA MET A 209 -13.45 -16.71 2.86
C MET A 209 -13.84 -16.64 4.34
N LEU A 210 -13.03 -17.21 5.25
CA LEU A 210 -13.43 -17.30 6.65
C LEU A 210 -13.23 -15.94 7.33
N PRO A 211 -14.28 -15.37 7.97
CA PRO A 211 -14.13 -14.22 8.85
C PRO A 211 -13.00 -14.51 9.84
N THR A 212 -12.13 -13.53 10.00
CA THR A 212 -10.91 -13.64 10.82
C THR A 212 -11.16 -13.60 12.33
N GLY A 213 -12.40 -13.86 12.75
CA GLY A 213 -12.76 -14.23 14.10
C GLY A 213 -14.13 -14.89 14.13
N THR A 214 -14.25 -16.00 14.84
CA THR A 214 -15.52 -16.36 15.46
C THR A 214 -15.77 -15.35 16.57
N GLN A 215 -16.88 -14.61 16.52
CA GLN A 215 -17.35 -13.94 17.73
C GLN A 215 -17.79 -15.05 18.69
N ASP A 216 -16.96 -15.42 19.66
CA ASP A 216 -17.40 -16.23 20.78
C ASP A 216 -16.74 -15.71 22.06
N HIS A 217 -17.46 -14.82 22.73
CA HIS A 217 -18.07 -15.13 24.02
C HIS A 217 -19.10 -14.04 24.33
N ALA A 218 -20.37 -14.45 24.35
CA ALA A 218 -21.35 -13.82 25.20
C ALA A 218 -20.82 -13.86 26.64
N PHE A 219 -20.30 -12.74 27.14
CA PHE A 219 -20.32 -12.49 28.57
C PHE A 219 -21.68 -11.89 28.90
N GLY A 220 -22.66 -12.78 29.10
CA GLY A 220 -23.68 -12.54 30.11
C GLY A 220 -23.01 -12.43 31.49
N PRO A 221 -23.66 -11.74 32.44
CA PRO A 221 -23.06 -11.21 33.67
C PRO A 221 -22.28 -12.23 34.52
#